data_AF-A0A1I3XBR3-F1
#
_entry.id   AF-A0A1I3XBR3-F1
#
_cell.length_a   1.000
_cell.length_b   1.000
_cell.length_c   1.000
_cell.angle_alpha   90.00
_cell.angle_beta   90.00
_cell.angle_gamma   90.00
#
_symmetry.space_group_name_H-M   'P 1'
#
loop_
_entity.id
_entity.type
_entity.pdbx_description
1 polymer ?
#
loop_
_entity_poly.entity_id
_entity_poly.type
_entity_poly.pdbx_seq_one_letter_code
_entity_poly.pdbx_strand_id
1 'polypeptide(L)'
;METESDQQASSADVLSSAAHAVRLATMKTMDEKVRYACEALEQPSTSDVIAFLMTYGVVTNPKRERSSVSAQVDKWRKERGLGDTGDLPRLSEKMLAELDGARAAGKNDTATETKTEPATKPEPEAKPEPVTAEVVQPAPEPAPAPEPAPQPVQVTEVAASTKRKAPEGSRGFYLVAFMSLLVSVDTSWRFFGDKLGITNVYERGAMFAVVEVALIACGFAMRAGIRSSSGKPGPARLILWALCAASGYMAFDLAGPVSGLARVTLGPVLGVVMLHLALGIELRHSRTRPSTWSRVSRELKERFLSRLGLGDDERDALARTRDRAARRAAHLARASWFTPFRKTRLDRALRSANVAHDERMRGRLMAELAAVQHADELRRLDLASPWSDSLSNALKYLKR
;
A
#
# COMPACT_ATOMS: atom_id res chain seq x y z
N MET A 1 14.02 -51.30 -5.10
CA MET A 1 15.08 -51.20 -4.07
C MET A 1 15.04 -49.77 -3.57
N GLU A 2 14.17 -49.52 -2.58
CA GLU A 2 14.27 -48.29 -1.79
C GLU A 2 15.48 -48.50 -0.88
N THR A 3 16.49 -47.64 -1.06
CA THR A 3 17.82 -47.81 -0.49
C THR A 3 17.76 -47.64 1.02
N GLU A 4 18.51 -48.46 1.77
CA GLU A 4 18.61 -48.43 3.25
C GLU A 4 18.83 -47.01 3.82
N SER A 5 19.39 -46.10 3.02
CA SER A 5 19.53 -44.67 3.31
C SER A 5 18.19 -43.95 3.60
N ASP A 6 17.13 -44.27 2.86
CA ASP A 6 15.80 -43.63 3.05
C ASP A 6 15.10 -44.16 4.31
N GLN A 7 15.36 -45.43 4.64
CA GLN A 7 14.86 -46.06 5.86
C GLN A 7 15.60 -45.55 7.11
N GLN A 8 16.88 -45.20 6.98
CA GLN A 8 17.68 -44.63 8.06
C GLN A 8 17.35 -43.14 8.31
N ALA A 9 17.09 -42.37 7.26
CA ALA A 9 16.63 -40.98 7.38
C ALA A 9 15.24 -40.88 8.03
N SER A 10 14.29 -41.71 7.59
CA SER A 10 12.94 -41.74 8.18
C SER A 10 12.94 -42.17 9.65
N SER A 11 13.80 -43.12 10.03
CA SER A 11 13.95 -43.54 11.43
C SER A 11 14.52 -42.43 12.32
N ALA A 12 15.47 -41.64 11.80
CA ALA A 12 16.03 -40.49 12.51
C ALA A 12 15.00 -39.37 12.73
N ASP A 13 14.16 -39.09 11.72
CA ASP A 13 13.08 -38.09 11.81
C ASP A 13 11.99 -38.50 12.82
N VAL A 14 11.64 -39.79 12.89
CA VAL A 14 10.66 -40.31 13.87
C VAL A 14 11.22 -40.24 15.29
N LEU A 15 12.49 -40.59 15.49
CA LEU A 15 13.15 -40.49 16.80
C LEU A 15 13.29 -39.03 17.26
N SER A 16 13.59 -38.12 16.33
CA SER A 16 13.62 -36.67 16.58
C SER A 16 12.24 -36.16 17.02
N SER A 17 11.17 -36.57 16.33
CA SER A 17 9.79 -36.20 16.66
C SER A 17 9.37 -36.67 18.07
N ALA A 18 9.62 -37.93 18.41
CA ALA A 18 9.31 -38.46 19.75
C ALA A 18 10.09 -37.74 20.86
N ALA A 19 11.36 -37.41 20.63
CA ALA A 19 12.18 -36.66 21.57
C ALA A 19 11.65 -35.24 21.82
N HIS A 20 11.20 -34.54 20.77
CA HIS A 20 10.57 -33.23 20.90
C HIS A 20 9.27 -33.28 21.72
N ALA A 21 8.44 -34.30 21.52
CA ALA A 21 7.20 -34.49 22.27
C ALA A 21 7.46 -34.66 23.79
N VAL A 22 8.39 -35.55 24.16
CA VAL A 22 8.78 -35.77 25.56
C VAL A 22 9.32 -34.49 26.18
N ARG A 23 10.20 -33.77 25.46
CA ARG A 23 10.81 -32.54 25.96
C ARG A 23 9.76 -31.44 26.18
N LEU A 24 8.83 -31.26 25.25
CA LEU A 24 7.71 -30.32 25.40
C LEU A 24 6.76 -30.70 26.55
N ALA A 25 6.59 -31.99 26.84
CA ALA A 25 5.78 -32.45 27.96
C ALA A 25 6.41 -32.14 29.33
N THR A 26 7.75 -32.15 29.42
CA THR A 26 8.46 -31.82 30.67
C THR A 26 8.45 -30.33 31.02
N MET A 27 8.24 -29.45 30.04
CA MET A 27 8.22 -27.99 30.24
C MET A 27 6.89 -27.55 30.86
N LYS A 28 6.96 -26.72 31.91
CA LYS A 28 5.78 -26.32 32.70
C LYS A 28 5.08 -25.11 32.10
N THR A 29 5.85 -24.19 31.54
CA THR A 29 5.31 -22.93 31.02
C THR A 29 5.20 -22.95 29.51
N MET A 30 4.21 -22.22 28.97
CA MET A 30 4.14 -21.99 27.52
C MET A 30 5.40 -21.29 27.02
N ASP A 31 6.00 -20.47 27.88
CA ASP A 31 7.17 -19.69 27.56
C ASP A 31 8.41 -20.54 27.24
N GLU A 32 8.66 -21.56 28.05
CA GLU A 32 9.72 -22.53 27.83
C GLU A 32 9.50 -23.33 26.54
N LYS A 33 8.24 -23.70 26.26
CA LYS A 33 7.88 -24.48 25.06
C LYS A 33 8.10 -23.68 23.78
N VAL A 34 7.72 -22.41 23.75
CA VAL A 34 7.96 -21.52 22.61
C VAL A 34 9.46 -21.30 22.41
N ARG A 35 10.23 -21.12 23.50
CA ARG A 35 11.68 -20.97 23.43
C ARG A 35 12.36 -22.20 22.84
N TYR A 36 11.96 -23.39 23.30
CA TYR A 36 12.45 -24.65 22.77
C TYR A 36 12.11 -24.84 21.29
N ALA A 37 10.88 -24.49 20.89
CA ALA A 37 10.48 -24.53 19.49
C ALA A 37 11.32 -23.56 18.62
N CYS A 38 11.69 -22.39 19.15
CA CYS A 38 12.59 -21.46 18.44
C CYS A 38 14.02 -22.00 18.31
N GLU A 39 14.50 -22.78 19.29
CA GLU A 39 15.84 -23.40 19.23
C GLU A 39 15.89 -24.62 18.31
N ALA A 40 14.78 -25.36 18.20
CA ALA A 40 14.65 -26.49 17.29
C ALA A 40 14.50 -26.07 15.81
N LEU A 41 14.08 -24.84 15.54
CA LEU A 41 13.92 -24.29 14.20
C LEU A 41 15.12 -23.39 13.86
N GLU A 42 15.79 -23.62 12.73
CA GLU A 42 16.96 -22.80 12.32
C GLU A 42 16.60 -21.33 12.05
N GLN A 43 15.42 -21.08 11.48
CA GLN A 43 14.89 -19.73 11.21
C GLN A 43 13.44 -19.63 11.69
N PRO A 44 13.20 -19.46 13.00
CA PRO A 44 11.85 -19.57 13.54
C PRO A 44 11.01 -18.36 13.11
N SER A 45 10.02 -18.57 12.24
CA SER A 45 8.91 -17.64 12.07
C SER A 45 7.80 -17.93 13.08
N THR A 46 6.99 -16.92 13.42
CA THR A 46 5.84 -17.11 14.31
C THR A 46 4.88 -18.18 13.78
N SER A 47 4.71 -18.27 12.46
CA SER A 47 3.92 -19.33 11.82
C SER A 47 4.54 -20.71 12.02
N ASP A 48 5.85 -20.84 11.86
CA ASP A 48 6.55 -22.14 11.95
C ASP A 48 6.56 -22.64 13.39
N VAL A 49 6.77 -21.74 14.35
CA VAL A 49 6.70 -22.05 15.78
C VAL A 49 5.29 -22.50 16.17
N ILE A 50 4.24 -21.84 15.66
CA ILE A 50 2.86 -22.27 15.90
C ILE A 50 2.60 -23.65 15.27
N ALA A 51 3.04 -23.86 14.02
CA ALA A 51 2.89 -25.15 13.35
C ALA A 51 3.59 -26.27 14.12
N PHE A 52 4.84 -26.04 14.54
CA PHE A 52 5.60 -26.97 15.37
C PHE A 52 4.86 -27.32 16.67
N LEU A 53 4.38 -26.32 17.41
CA LEU A 53 3.65 -26.54 18.66
C LEU A 53 2.29 -27.20 18.46
N MET A 54 1.63 -26.98 17.31
CA MET A 54 0.39 -27.67 16.95
C MET A 54 0.64 -29.16 16.67
N THR A 55 1.74 -29.51 16.00
CA THR A 55 2.13 -30.90 15.72
C THR A 55 2.24 -31.74 16.99
N TYR A 56 2.71 -31.13 18.09
CA TYR A 56 2.84 -31.79 19.39
C TYR A 56 1.67 -31.54 20.36
N GLY A 57 0.56 -30.97 19.86
CA GLY A 57 -0.66 -30.75 20.67
C GLY A 57 -0.52 -29.70 21.78
N VAL A 58 0.53 -28.88 21.76
CA VAL A 58 0.75 -27.81 22.76
C VAL A 58 -0.18 -26.63 22.49
N VAL A 59 -0.31 -26.24 21.22
CA VAL A 59 -1.26 -25.19 20.78
C VAL A 59 -2.51 -25.86 20.24
N THR A 60 -3.67 -25.56 20.83
CA THR A 60 -4.97 -26.07 20.34
C THR A 60 -5.72 -25.03 19.53
N ASN A 61 -5.54 -23.74 19.84
CA ASN A 61 -6.19 -22.65 19.11
C ASN A 61 -5.15 -21.61 18.62
N PRO A 62 -4.66 -21.74 17.38
CA PRO A 62 -3.62 -20.87 16.86
C PRO A 62 -4.04 -19.40 16.82
N LYS A 63 -5.33 -19.09 16.62
CA LYS A 63 -5.80 -17.69 16.57
C LYS A 63 -5.70 -16.99 17.93
N ARG A 64 -6.01 -17.71 19.01
CA ARG A 64 -5.99 -17.16 20.38
C ARG A 64 -4.56 -17.01 20.90
N GLU A 65 -3.73 -18.01 20.62
CA GLU A 65 -2.39 -18.11 21.20
C GLU A 65 -1.32 -17.36 20.37
N ARG A 66 -1.63 -17.01 19.11
CA ARG A 66 -0.70 -16.31 18.21
C ARG A 66 -0.08 -15.06 18.81
N SER A 67 -0.85 -14.24 19.54
CA SER A 67 -0.32 -13.01 20.12
C SER A 67 0.69 -13.26 21.25
N SER A 68 0.51 -14.33 22.02
CA SER A 68 1.45 -14.72 23.07
C SER A 68 2.71 -15.28 22.43
N VAL A 69 2.55 -16.24 21.51
CA VAL A 69 3.67 -16.86 20.80
C VAL A 69 4.48 -15.82 20.03
N SER A 70 3.85 -14.86 19.34
CA SER A 70 4.57 -13.81 18.61
C SER A 70 5.43 -12.96 19.55
N ALA A 71 4.89 -12.52 20.68
CA ALA A 71 5.64 -11.70 21.64
C ALA A 71 6.88 -12.42 22.18
N GLN A 72 6.79 -13.74 22.33
CA GLN A 72 7.89 -14.56 22.80
C GLN A 72 8.94 -14.85 21.73
N VAL A 73 8.51 -15.12 20.49
CA VAL A 73 9.41 -15.25 19.34
C VAL A 73 10.19 -13.95 19.12
N ASP A 74 9.51 -12.80 19.22
CA ASP A 74 10.15 -11.48 19.09
C ASP A 74 11.16 -11.22 20.21
N LYS A 75 10.82 -11.62 21.45
CA LYS A 75 11.75 -11.55 22.59
C LYS A 75 12.98 -12.42 22.35
N TRP A 76 12.81 -13.68 21.95
CA TRP A 76 13.91 -14.62 21.67
C TRP A 76 14.81 -14.13 20.54
N ARG A 77 14.23 -13.61 19.45
CA ARG A 77 14.99 -13.03 18.32
C ARG A 77 15.82 -11.83 18.75
N LYS A 78 15.22 -10.94 19.53
CA LYS A 78 15.92 -9.75 20.06
C LYS A 78 17.11 -10.13 20.95
N GLU A 79 16.97 -11.17 21.78
CA GLU A 79 18.08 -11.69 22.60
C GLU A 79 19.24 -12.26 21.76
N ARG A 80 18.95 -12.78 20.55
CA ARG A 80 19.97 -13.29 19.61
C ARG A 80 20.40 -12.30 18.54
N GLY A 81 19.97 -11.03 18.62
CA GLY A 81 20.29 -10.01 17.62
C GLY A 81 19.69 -10.28 16.23
N LEU A 82 18.69 -11.15 16.14
CA LEU A 82 17.98 -11.44 14.89
C LEU A 82 16.92 -10.35 14.64
N GLY A 83 16.97 -9.74 13.45
CA GLY A 83 15.99 -8.74 13.02
C GLY A 83 14.60 -9.33 12.83
N ASP A 84 13.57 -8.46 12.86
CA ASP A 84 12.18 -8.88 12.64
C ASP A 84 12.01 -9.31 11.17
N THR A 85 11.49 -10.52 10.96
CA THR A 85 11.41 -11.25 9.67
C THR A 85 11.12 -10.35 8.48
N GLY A 86 12.11 -10.17 7.61
CA GLY A 86 12.03 -9.39 6.38
C GLY A 86 13.30 -8.61 6.02
N ASP A 87 14.25 -8.47 6.96
CA ASP A 87 15.57 -7.94 6.63
C ASP A 87 16.36 -9.04 5.91
N LEU A 88 16.50 -8.87 4.59
CA LEU A 88 17.65 -9.37 3.84
C LEU A 88 18.90 -9.18 4.72
N PRO A 89 19.83 -10.15 4.78
CA PRO A 89 21.06 -10.00 5.55
C PRO A 89 21.63 -8.63 5.23
N ARG A 90 21.89 -7.80 6.27
CA ARG A 90 22.50 -6.49 6.09
C ARG A 90 23.70 -6.71 5.18
N LEU A 91 23.65 -6.13 3.98
CA LEU A 91 24.75 -6.20 3.02
C LEU A 91 25.98 -5.74 3.79
N SER A 92 26.96 -6.64 3.94
CA SER A 92 28.24 -6.26 4.53
C SER A 92 28.78 -5.06 3.75
N GLU A 93 29.57 -4.20 4.37
CA GLU A 93 30.15 -3.01 3.72
C GLU A 93 30.84 -3.37 2.39
N LYS A 94 31.39 -4.58 2.30
CA LYS A 94 31.98 -5.14 1.07
C LYS A 94 30.96 -5.34 -0.06
N MET A 95 29.76 -5.84 0.24
CA MET A 95 28.70 -6.01 -0.76
C MET A 95 28.06 -4.67 -1.16
N LEU A 96 28.01 -3.70 -0.26
CA LEU A 96 27.60 -2.33 -0.60
C LEU A 96 28.60 -1.68 -1.56
N ALA A 97 29.90 -1.82 -1.29
CA ALA A 97 30.95 -1.35 -2.18
C ALA A 97 30.91 -2.02 -3.56
N GLU A 98 30.58 -3.32 -3.62
CA GLU A 98 30.44 -4.06 -4.88
C GLU A 98 29.22 -3.59 -5.70
N LEU A 99 28.08 -3.32 -5.05
CA LEU A 99 26.89 -2.78 -5.70
C LEU A 99 27.08 -1.34 -6.19
N ASP A 100 27.78 -0.50 -5.44
CA ASP A 100 28.10 0.87 -5.86
C ASP A 100 29.10 0.87 -7.03
N GLY A 101 30.04 -0.07 -7.06
CA GLY A 101 30.93 -0.31 -8.20
C GLY A 101 30.18 -0.74 -9.47
N ALA A 102 29.23 -1.67 -9.34
CA ALA A 102 28.39 -2.10 -10.46
C ALA A 102 27.49 -0.98 -11.01
N ARG A 103 27.02 -0.08 -10.13
CA ARG A 103 26.19 1.08 -10.51
C ARG A 103 27.01 2.18 -11.20
N ALA A 104 28.28 2.33 -10.84
CA ALA A 104 29.20 3.23 -11.53
C ALA A 104 29.58 2.70 -12.92
N ALA A 105 29.76 1.38 -13.07
CA ALA A 105 30.05 0.75 -14.36
C ALA A 105 28.88 0.88 -15.36
N GLY A 106 27.63 0.65 -14.93
CA GLY A 106 26.46 0.74 -15.81
C GLY A 106 26.08 2.17 -16.25
N LYS A 107 26.65 3.21 -15.65
CA LYS A 107 26.37 4.62 -15.99
C LYS A 107 27.22 5.14 -17.15
N ASN A 108 28.30 4.42 -17.51
CA ASN A 108 29.16 4.78 -18.64
C ASN A 108 28.64 4.24 -19.98
N ASP A 109 27.73 3.26 -19.98
CA ASP A 109 27.20 2.65 -21.21
C ASP A 109 25.96 3.35 -21.79
N THR A 110 25.46 4.42 -21.14
CA THR A 110 24.23 5.13 -21.57
C THR A 110 24.45 6.55 -22.10
N ALA A 111 25.71 6.96 -22.32
CA ALA A 111 26.06 8.32 -22.75
C ALA A 111 26.53 8.43 -24.22
N THR A 112 26.25 7.42 -25.06
CA THR A 112 26.64 7.46 -26.49
C THR A 112 25.52 6.91 -27.37
N GLU A 113 24.40 7.62 -27.50
CA GLU A 113 23.52 7.47 -28.67
C GLU A 113 22.40 8.53 -28.67
N THR A 114 22.67 9.72 -29.22
CA THR A 114 21.65 10.45 -29.98
C THR A 114 22.31 11.47 -30.91
N LYS A 115 22.07 11.34 -32.23
CA LYS A 115 21.54 12.38 -33.13
C LYS A 115 22.18 12.40 -34.52
N THR A 116 21.58 11.70 -35.48
CA THR A 116 21.41 12.10 -36.90
C THR A 116 20.30 11.20 -37.46
N GLU A 117 19.17 11.69 -37.98
CA GLU A 117 19.00 12.19 -39.36
C GLU A 117 17.56 12.77 -39.58
N PRO A 118 17.32 13.49 -40.70
CA PRO A 118 16.39 14.61 -40.78
C PRO A 118 15.12 14.35 -41.60
N ALA A 119 14.19 15.31 -41.54
CA ALA A 119 13.00 15.41 -42.37
C ALA A 119 13.30 16.10 -43.72
N THR A 120 12.75 15.56 -44.80
CA THR A 120 12.73 16.17 -46.14
C THR A 120 11.29 16.22 -46.67
N LYS A 121 10.87 17.39 -47.16
CA LYS A 121 9.87 17.58 -48.22
C LYS A 121 10.49 18.50 -49.28
N PRO A 122 10.09 18.42 -50.57
CA PRO A 122 10.99 18.66 -51.70
C PRO A 122 10.90 20.06 -52.34
N GLU A 123 11.86 20.26 -53.26
CA GLU A 123 11.88 21.15 -54.46
C GLU A 123 12.39 22.60 -54.27
N PRO A 124 13.01 23.28 -55.27
CA PRO A 124 13.54 22.84 -56.60
C PRO A 124 15.04 23.16 -56.88
N GLU A 125 15.54 22.48 -57.92
CA GLU A 125 16.45 22.87 -59.02
C GLU A 125 17.66 23.83 -58.88
N ALA A 126 18.74 23.35 -59.55
CA ALA A 126 19.70 24.06 -60.41
C ALA A 126 21.08 24.51 -59.85
N LYS A 127 22.08 23.66 -60.16
CA LYS A 127 23.40 23.93 -60.79
C LYS A 127 24.47 24.81 -60.07
N PRO A 128 25.77 24.62 -60.41
CA PRO A 128 26.88 24.62 -59.43
C PRO A 128 27.90 25.75 -59.66
N GLU A 129 28.79 25.99 -58.68
CA GLU A 129 30.26 26.16 -58.85
C GLU A 129 30.99 26.41 -57.50
N PRO A 130 32.32 26.18 -57.42
CA PRO A 130 33.08 26.05 -56.16
C PRO A 130 34.02 27.25 -55.89
N VAL A 131 34.26 27.63 -54.62
CA VAL A 131 35.43 28.46 -54.26
C VAL A 131 35.93 28.18 -52.82
N THR A 132 37.24 28.07 -52.73
CA THR A 132 38.18 27.94 -51.60
C THR A 132 38.31 29.21 -50.75
N ALA A 133 38.52 29.09 -49.43
CA ALA A 133 39.35 29.95 -48.54
C ALA A 133 39.16 29.46 -47.08
N GLU A 134 40.13 28.94 -46.34
CA GLU A 134 41.37 29.54 -45.78
C GLU A 134 41.17 30.19 -44.38
N VAL A 135 41.79 29.54 -43.36
CA VAL A 135 42.43 30.06 -42.11
C VAL A 135 41.50 30.80 -41.10
N VAL A 136 41.44 30.41 -39.82
CA VAL A 136 42.33 30.86 -38.72
C VAL A 136 42.15 29.92 -37.49
N GLN A 137 43.25 29.39 -36.95
CA GLN A 137 43.34 28.88 -35.58
C GLN A 137 43.70 30.01 -34.60
N PRO A 138 43.28 29.93 -33.33
CA PRO A 138 44.11 30.43 -32.24
C PRO A 138 44.50 29.35 -31.22
N ALA A 139 45.69 29.58 -30.66
CA ALA A 139 46.51 28.75 -29.80
C ALA A 139 45.94 28.51 -28.37
N PRO A 140 46.50 27.55 -27.60
CA PRO A 140 45.97 27.12 -26.30
C PRO A 140 46.59 27.90 -25.12
N GLU A 141 45.76 28.19 -24.11
CA GLU A 141 46.19 28.66 -22.78
C GLU A 141 46.05 27.55 -21.71
N PRO A 142 46.79 27.64 -20.59
CA PRO A 142 47.39 26.50 -19.92
C PRO A 142 46.62 26.00 -18.69
N ALA A 143 46.86 24.74 -18.35
CA ALA A 143 46.32 24.05 -17.19
C ALA A 143 46.82 24.62 -15.84
N PRO A 144 45.95 24.71 -14.81
CA PRO A 144 46.37 24.75 -13.43
C PRO A 144 46.40 23.35 -12.78
N ALA A 145 47.31 23.24 -11.81
CA ALA A 145 47.85 22.06 -11.12
C ALA A 145 46.86 21.19 -10.32
N PRO A 146 47.24 19.93 -9.97
CA PRO A 146 46.38 18.99 -9.26
C PRO A 146 46.27 19.30 -7.75
N GLU A 147 45.05 19.37 -7.23
CA GLU A 147 44.77 19.38 -5.79
C GLU A 147 44.91 17.98 -5.16
N PRO A 148 45.35 17.89 -3.89
CA PRO A 148 45.77 16.64 -3.25
C PRO A 148 44.60 15.78 -2.74
N ALA A 149 44.82 14.47 -2.75
CA ALA A 149 43.86 13.44 -2.32
C ALA A 149 43.37 13.62 -0.86
N PRO A 150 42.08 13.38 -0.57
CA PRO A 150 41.56 13.42 0.79
C PRO A 150 42.00 12.19 1.59
N GLN A 151 42.61 12.46 2.75
CA GLN A 151 42.95 11.43 3.74
C GLN A 151 41.69 10.92 4.47
N PRO A 152 41.62 9.63 4.82
CA PRO A 152 40.45 9.04 5.47
C PRO A 152 40.36 9.46 6.95
N VAL A 153 39.26 10.12 7.30
CA VAL A 153 38.91 10.42 8.69
C VAL A 153 38.46 9.12 9.35
N GLN A 154 39.29 8.60 10.26
CA GLN A 154 38.87 7.57 11.21
C GLN A 154 37.88 8.18 12.19
N VAL A 155 36.64 7.67 12.21
CA VAL A 155 35.68 7.99 13.27
C VAL A 155 35.48 6.73 14.11
N THR A 156 36.01 6.82 15.33
CA THR A 156 35.93 5.82 16.39
C THR A 156 34.47 5.48 16.70
N GLU A 157 34.16 4.20 16.63
CA GLU A 157 32.89 3.59 16.96
C GLU A 157 32.62 3.70 18.48
N VAL A 158 31.62 4.49 18.87
CA VAL A 158 31.07 4.48 20.23
C VAL A 158 29.65 3.95 20.17
N ALA A 159 29.51 2.69 20.59
CA ALA A 159 28.24 2.03 20.82
C ALA A 159 27.46 2.75 21.93
N ALA A 160 26.54 3.64 21.54
CA ALA A 160 25.56 4.24 22.43
C ALA A 160 24.15 3.76 22.03
N SER A 161 23.45 3.12 22.98
CA SER A 161 22.05 2.73 22.81
C SER A 161 21.20 3.98 22.54
N THR A 162 20.84 4.20 21.28
CA THR A 162 20.02 5.34 20.89
C THR A 162 18.59 5.07 21.32
N LYS A 163 18.18 5.70 22.43
CA LYS A 163 16.78 6.05 22.68
C LYS A 163 16.27 6.68 21.39
N ARG A 164 15.31 6.04 20.71
CA ARG A 164 14.66 6.58 19.51
C ARG A 164 14.21 8.01 19.82
N LYS A 165 14.92 9.02 19.31
CA LYS A 165 14.50 10.41 19.40
C LYS A 165 13.13 10.52 18.74
N ALA A 166 12.17 11.14 19.44
CA ALA A 166 10.89 11.47 18.84
C ALA A 166 11.16 12.27 17.56
N PRO A 167 10.44 12.00 16.45
CA PRO A 167 10.69 12.67 15.18
C PRO A 167 10.57 14.19 15.39
N GLU A 168 11.65 14.91 15.06
CA GLU A 168 11.83 16.34 15.36
C GLU A 168 10.72 17.23 14.79
N GLY A 169 10.01 16.80 13.75
CA GLY A 169 8.86 17.52 13.17
C GLY A 169 7.52 17.41 13.94
N SER A 170 7.38 16.48 14.88
CA SER A 170 6.07 16.23 15.55
C SER A 170 5.62 17.36 16.49
N ARG A 171 6.57 18.13 17.04
CA ARG A 171 6.28 19.23 17.97
C ARG A 171 5.51 20.38 17.31
N GLY A 172 5.85 20.70 16.06
CA GLY A 172 5.15 21.73 15.30
C GLY A 172 3.68 21.39 15.09
N PHE A 173 3.37 20.13 14.76
CA PHE A 173 1.99 19.69 14.60
C PHE A 173 1.19 19.75 15.90
N TYR A 174 1.78 19.39 17.05
CA TYR A 174 1.13 19.55 18.35
C TYR A 174 0.85 21.02 18.68
N LEU A 175 1.79 21.92 18.36
CA LEU A 175 1.60 23.36 18.57
C LEU A 175 0.45 23.90 17.74
N VAL A 176 0.41 23.61 16.44
CA VAL A 176 -0.67 24.07 15.56
C VAL A 176 -2.01 23.46 15.98
N ALA A 177 -2.04 22.18 16.34
CA ALA A 177 -3.26 21.55 16.85
C ALA A 177 -3.78 22.28 18.10
N PHE A 178 -2.90 22.61 19.05
CA PHE A 178 -3.27 23.38 20.23
C PHE A 178 -3.81 24.78 19.90
N MET A 179 -3.16 25.51 18.99
CA MET A 179 -3.63 26.83 18.57
C MET A 179 -4.99 26.78 17.87
N SER A 180 -5.23 25.74 17.06
CA SER A 180 -6.54 25.49 16.48
C SER A 180 -7.62 25.17 17.52
N LEU A 181 -7.27 24.48 18.62
CA LEU A 181 -8.21 24.29 19.74
C LEU A 181 -8.58 25.63 20.37
N LEU A 182 -7.65 26.60 20.50
CA LEU A 182 -7.96 27.96 21.00
C LEU A 182 -9.02 28.69 20.15
N VAL A 183 -8.97 28.52 18.82
CA VAL A 183 -10.00 29.07 17.91
C VAL A 183 -11.35 28.37 18.11
N SER A 184 -11.33 27.06 18.36
CA SER A 184 -12.53 26.29 18.72
C SER A 184 -13.11 26.78 20.06
N VAL A 185 -12.26 27.00 21.06
CA VAL A 185 -12.64 27.55 22.38
C VAL A 185 -13.37 28.88 22.24
N ASP A 186 -12.77 29.85 21.53
CA ASP A 186 -13.39 31.16 21.32
C ASP A 186 -14.77 31.02 20.67
N THR A 187 -14.88 30.16 19.65
CA THR A 187 -16.12 29.96 18.91
C THR A 187 -17.21 29.34 19.79
N SER A 188 -16.88 28.29 20.55
CA SER A 188 -17.83 27.64 21.46
C SER A 188 -18.23 28.56 22.61
N TRP A 189 -17.27 29.30 23.19
CA TRP A 189 -17.52 30.24 24.28
C TRP A 189 -18.53 31.32 23.89
N ARG A 190 -18.32 31.94 22.71
CA ARG A 190 -19.21 32.97 22.18
C ARG A 190 -20.56 32.40 21.79
N PHE A 191 -20.61 31.23 21.15
CA PHE A 191 -21.87 30.59 20.79
C PHE A 191 -22.73 30.28 22.03
N PHE A 192 -22.16 29.69 23.08
CA PHE A 192 -22.92 29.39 24.30
C PHE A 192 -23.47 30.64 24.98
N GLY A 193 -22.76 31.76 24.89
CA GLY A 193 -23.24 33.03 25.40
C GLY A 193 -24.29 33.70 24.53
N ASP A 194 -23.94 33.93 23.28
CA ASP A 194 -24.68 34.81 22.37
C ASP A 194 -25.90 34.09 21.76
N LYS A 195 -25.83 32.76 21.58
CA LYS A 195 -26.90 31.96 20.93
C LYS A 195 -27.70 31.11 21.90
N LEU A 196 -27.07 30.49 22.90
CA LEU A 196 -27.78 29.67 23.89
C LEU A 196 -28.21 30.45 25.14
N GLY A 197 -27.75 31.70 25.32
CA GLY A 197 -28.14 32.54 26.44
C GLY A 197 -27.62 32.06 27.81
N ILE A 198 -26.64 31.14 27.83
CA ILE A 198 -26.04 30.65 29.06
C ILE A 198 -25.18 31.78 29.60
N THR A 199 -25.51 32.42 30.73
CA THR A 199 -24.74 33.58 31.24
C THR A 199 -23.69 33.18 32.29
N ASN A 200 -23.83 32.02 32.91
CA ASN A 200 -22.91 31.54 33.93
C ASN A 200 -21.57 31.09 33.31
N VAL A 201 -20.47 31.69 33.78
CA VAL A 201 -19.09 31.41 33.34
C VAL A 201 -18.69 29.96 33.58
N TYR A 202 -19.09 29.38 34.72
CA TYR A 202 -18.76 27.98 35.05
C TYR A 202 -19.50 26.99 34.15
N GLU A 203 -20.75 27.28 33.81
CA GLU A 203 -21.57 26.45 32.92
C GLU A 203 -21.02 26.47 31.49
N ARG A 204 -20.69 27.66 30.96
CA ARG A 204 -20.00 27.79 29.66
C ARG A 204 -18.67 27.03 29.65
N GLY A 205 -17.88 27.19 30.71
CA GLY A 205 -16.58 26.54 30.86
C GLY A 205 -16.71 25.02 30.84
N ALA A 206 -17.70 24.47 31.55
CA ALA A 206 -17.96 23.04 31.58
C ALA A 206 -18.37 22.50 30.21
N MET A 207 -19.33 23.13 29.52
CA MET A 207 -19.80 22.66 28.20
C MET A 207 -18.69 22.65 27.15
N PHE A 208 -17.89 23.72 27.13
CA PHE A 208 -16.74 23.80 26.24
C PHE A 208 -15.70 22.72 26.57
N ALA A 209 -15.38 22.51 27.86
CA ALA A 209 -14.43 21.49 28.27
C ALA A 209 -14.87 20.08 27.85
N VAL A 210 -16.17 19.76 27.91
CA VAL A 210 -16.69 18.45 27.44
C VAL A 210 -16.36 18.23 25.97
N VAL A 211 -16.58 19.22 25.11
CA VAL A 211 -16.33 19.09 23.66
C VAL A 211 -14.83 18.88 23.37
N GLU A 212 -13.96 19.71 23.94
CA GLU A 212 -12.52 19.62 23.65
C GLU A 212 -11.88 18.37 24.25
N VAL A 213 -12.25 18.01 25.49
CA VAL A 213 -11.75 16.77 26.11
C VAL A 213 -12.22 15.57 25.30
N ALA A 214 -13.45 15.59 24.76
CA ALA A 214 -13.93 14.53 23.86
C ALA A 214 -13.13 14.46 22.55
N LEU A 215 -12.78 15.59 21.92
CA LEU A 215 -11.93 15.62 20.72
C LEU A 215 -10.54 15.05 21.00
N ILE A 216 -9.91 15.47 22.11
CA ILE A 216 -8.60 14.96 22.55
C ILE A 216 -8.68 13.46 22.84
N ALA A 217 -9.70 13.01 23.57
CA ALA A 217 -9.94 11.61 23.87
C ALA A 217 -10.15 10.77 22.61
N CYS A 218 -10.87 11.28 21.60
CA CYS A 218 -11.00 10.63 20.29
C CYS A 218 -9.64 10.47 19.60
N GLY A 219 -8.77 11.47 19.66
CA GLY A 219 -7.39 11.39 19.16
C GLY A 219 -6.59 10.26 19.83
N PHE A 220 -6.62 10.18 21.17
CA PHE A 220 -5.96 9.12 21.92
C PHE A 220 -6.56 7.74 21.65
N ALA A 221 -7.89 7.62 21.58
CA ALA A 221 -8.58 6.38 21.27
C ALA A 221 -8.20 5.85 19.89
N MET A 222 -8.12 6.71 18.87
CA MET A 222 -7.63 6.33 17.55
C MET A 222 -6.18 5.84 17.59
N ARG A 223 -5.29 6.54 18.31
CA ARG A 223 -3.90 6.12 18.48
C ARG A 223 -3.78 4.76 19.19
N ALA A 224 -4.60 4.52 20.20
CA ALA A 224 -4.67 3.25 20.90
C ALA A 224 -5.20 2.13 20.00
N GLY A 225 -6.27 2.39 19.22
CA GLY A 225 -6.85 1.45 18.28
C GLY A 225 -5.88 1.00 17.18
N ILE A 226 -5.05 1.92 16.68
CA ILE A 226 -4.01 1.59 15.69
C ILE A 226 -2.86 0.77 16.29
N ARG A 227 -2.56 0.96 17.58
CA ARG A 227 -1.55 0.17 18.31
C ARG A 227 -2.08 -1.19 18.75
N SER A 228 -3.39 -1.38 18.73
CA SER A 228 -4.04 -2.64 19.04
C SER A 228 -3.90 -3.63 17.88
N SER A 229 -4.11 -4.92 18.15
CA SER A 229 -4.03 -6.02 17.17
C SER A 229 -4.96 -5.85 15.97
N SER A 230 -6.00 -5.02 16.09
CA SER A 230 -6.94 -4.72 14.99
C SER A 230 -6.38 -3.76 13.94
N GLY A 231 -5.37 -2.95 14.27
CA GLY A 231 -4.75 -1.98 13.36
C GLY A 231 -5.69 -0.88 12.82
N LYS A 232 -6.88 -0.71 13.41
CA LYS A 232 -7.93 0.20 12.93
C LYS A 232 -8.20 1.31 13.95
N PRO A 233 -8.44 2.56 13.51
CA PRO A 233 -8.73 3.68 14.40
C PRO A 233 -10.08 3.58 15.14
N GLY A 234 -10.92 2.57 14.84
CA GLY A 234 -12.18 2.32 15.55
C GLY A 234 -13.28 3.36 15.29
N PRO A 235 -14.40 3.29 16.03
CA PRO A 235 -15.54 4.22 15.90
C PRO A 235 -15.20 5.66 16.32
N ALA A 236 -14.10 5.86 17.07
CA ALA A 236 -13.63 7.18 17.48
C ALA A 236 -13.43 8.15 16.31
N ARG A 237 -13.11 7.64 15.10
CA ARG A 237 -13.04 8.48 13.90
C ARG A 237 -14.38 9.10 13.53
N LEU A 238 -15.48 8.35 13.62
CA LEU A 238 -16.81 8.86 13.28
C LEU A 238 -17.26 9.90 14.31
N ILE A 239 -17.02 9.63 15.59
CA ILE A 239 -17.33 10.55 16.70
C ILE A 239 -16.55 11.86 16.53
N LEU A 240 -15.26 11.78 16.19
CA LEU A 240 -14.44 12.97 15.92
C LEU A 240 -15.01 13.85 14.80
N TRP A 241 -15.42 13.24 13.68
CA TRP A 241 -16.01 14.00 12.57
C TRP A 241 -17.38 14.57 12.91
N ALA A 242 -18.18 13.87 13.71
CA ALA A 242 -19.45 14.38 14.21
C ALA A 242 -19.24 15.60 15.12
N LEU A 243 -18.26 15.55 16.03
CA LEU A 243 -17.90 16.68 16.89
C LEU A 243 -17.36 17.86 16.05
N CYS A 244 -16.51 17.62 15.05
CA CYS A 244 -16.08 18.67 14.12
C CYS A 244 -17.25 19.30 13.35
N ALA A 245 -18.24 18.50 12.92
CA ALA A 245 -19.42 19.02 12.24
C ALA A 245 -20.28 19.88 13.19
N ALA A 246 -20.44 19.47 14.45
CA ALA A 246 -21.12 20.26 15.46
C ALA A 246 -20.40 21.60 15.74
N SER A 247 -19.08 21.59 15.92
CA SER A 247 -18.28 22.83 16.03
C SER A 247 -18.38 23.69 14.77
N GLY A 248 -18.46 23.04 13.60
CA GLY A 248 -18.66 23.73 12.33
C GLY A 248 -20.00 24.46 12.26
N TYR A 249 -21.08 23.80 12.67
CA TYR A 249 -22.40 24.40 12.79
C TYR A 249 -22.39 25.62 13.71
N MET A 250 -21.76 25.52 14.90
CA MET A 250 -21.64 26.64 15.84
C MET A 250 -20.93 27.85 15.20
N ALA A 251 -19.86 27.60 14.43
CA ALA A 251 -19.13 28.65 13.74
C ALA A 251 -19.97 29.35 12.66
N PHE A 252 -20.71 28.58 11.87
CA PHE A 252 -21.59 29.12 10.83
C PHE A 252 -22.75 29.93 11.42
N ASP A 253 -23.39 29.44 12.47
CA ASP A 253 -24.50 30.14 13.11
C ASP A 253 -24.05 31.42 13.83
N LEU A 254 -22.86 31.39 14.45
CA LEU A 254 -22.30 32.56 15.15
C LEU A 254 -21.83 33.65 14.18
N ALA A 255 -21.07 33.28 13.16
CA ALA A 255 -20.30 34.24 12.37
C ALA A 255 -20.87 34.47 10.96
N GLY A 256 -21.71 33.57 10.45
CA GLY A 256 -22.20 33.56 9.07
C GLY A 256 -21.29 32.77 8.12
N PRO A 257 -21.59 32.74 6.81
CA PRO A 257 -20.95 31.81 5.87
C PRO A 257 -19.43 31.99 5.71
N VAL A 258 -18.96 33.23 5.55
CA VAL A 258 -17.55 33.49 5.18
C VAL A 258 -16.62 33.35 6.39
N SER A 259 -16.93 34.06 7.46
CA SER A 259 -16.19 34.04 8.73
C SER A 259 -16.38 32.71 9.47
N GLY A 260 -17.56 32.10 9.39
CA GLY A 260 -17.83 30.77 9.90
C GLY A 260 -16.93 29.74 9.23
N LEU A 261 -16.83 29.75 7.88
CA LEU A 261 -15.92 28.88 7.15
C LEU A 261 -14.47 29.05 7.60
N ALA A 262 -13.99 30.29 7.75
CA ALA A 262 -12.64 30.55 8.25
C ALA A 262 -12.40 29.98 9.66
N ARG A 263 -13.39 30.09 10.55
CA ARG A 263 -13.33 29.49 11.90
C ARG A 263 -13.34 27.96 11.86
N VAL A 264 -14.15 27.35 10.99
CA VAL A 264 -14.18 25.89 10.81
C VAL A 264 -12.84 25.37 10.30
N THR A 265 -12.26 26.04 9.30
CA THR A 265 -10.99 25.63 8.70
C THR A 265 -9.84 25.79 9.67
N LEU A 266 -9.69 26.97 10.30
CA LEU A 266 -8.59 27.27 11.23
C LEU A 266 -8.74 26.61 12.61
N GLY A 267 -9.98 26.32 13.02
CA GLY A 267 -10.29 25.68 14.28
C GLY A 267 -10.38 24.16 14.15
N PRO A 268 -11.59 23.56 14.18
CA PRO A 268 -11.77 22.13 14.33
C PRO A 268 -11.13 21.29 13.21
N VAL A 269 -11.17 21.74 11.95
CA VAL A 269 -10.60 20.97 10.83
C VAL A 269 -9.08 20.94 10.89
N LEU A 270 -8.43 22.10 10.95
CA LEU A 270 -6.97 22.18 11.06
C LEU A 270 -6.48 21.49 12.34
N GLY A 271 -7.18 21.68 13.46
CA GLY A 271 -6.86 21.03 14.73
C GLY A 271 -6.87 19.50 14.63
N VAL A 272 -7.93 18.93 14.06
CA VAL A 272 -8.02 17.47 13.85
C VAL A 272 -6.96 16.95 12.90
N VAL A 273 -6.72 17.64 11.78
CA VAL A 273 -5.69 17.23 10.81
C VAL A 273 -4.29 17.29 11.42
N MET A 274 -3.95 18.37 12.12
CA MET A 274 -2.65 18.52 12.76
C MET A 274 -2.47 17.54 13.92
N LEU A 275 -3.50 17.29 14.72
CA LEU A 275 -3.47 16.25 15.75
C LEU A 275 -3.29 14.85 15.13
N HIS A 276 -3.95 14.58 14.01
CA HIS A 276 -3.80 13.32 13.27
C HIS A 276 -2.36 13.09 12.80
N LEU A 277 -1.74 14.13 12.22
CA LEU A 277 -0.34 14.11 11.80
C LEU A 277 0.62 14.01 12.99
N ALA A 278 0.38 14.76 14.07
CA ALA A 278 1.17 14.75 15.30
C ALA A 278 1.20 13.36 15.96
N LEU A 279 0.05 12.68 15.99
CA LEU A 279 -0.06 11.31 16.50
C LEU A 279 0.59 10.28 15.56
N GLY A 280 0.94 10.67 14.32
CA GLY A 280 1.60 9.84 13.32
C GLY A 280 0.75 8.62 12.95
N ILE A 281 -0.56 8.83 12.80
CA ILE A 281 -1.51 7.78 12.42
C ILE A 281 -1.24 7.30 10.99
N GLU A 282 -0.92 8.23 10.09
CA GLU A 282 -0.76 7.99 8.65
C GLU A 282 0.51 7.17 8.31
N LEU A 283 1.65 7.49 8.94
CA LEU A 283 2.92 6.75 8.78
C LEU A 283 2.85 5.29 9.28
N ARG A 284 1.88 4.96 10.14
CA ARG A 284 1.73 3.62 10.72
C ARG A 284 0.69 2.77 9.99
N HIS A 285 -0.26 3.38 9.29
CA HIS A 285 -1.30 2.66 8.57
C HIS A 285 -0.84 2.15 7.18
N SER A 286 0.27 2.66 6.65
CA SER A 286 0.83 2.22 5.35
C SER A 286 1.35 0.77 5.33
N ARG A 287 1.49 0.11 6.49
CA ARG A 287 1.92 -1.29 6.60
C ARG A 287 0.77 -2.31 6.51
N THR A 288 -0.48 -1.87 6.45
CA THR A 288 -1.63 -2.78 6.32
C THR A 288 -2.12 -2.89 4.87
N ARG A 289 -2.39 -4.13 4.42
CA ARG A 289 -2.90 -4.46 3.09
C ARG A 289 -4.04 -3.52 2.67
N PRO A 290 -4.11 -3.13 1.38
CA PRO A 290 -5.13 -2.20 0.88
C PRO A 290 -6.53 -2.76 1.16
N SER A 291 -7.34 -1.98 1.88
CA SER A 291 -8.72 -2.33 2.18
C SER A 291 -9.58 -2.25 0.91
N THR A 292 -10.71 -2.95 0.87
CA THR A 292 -11.68 -2.85 -0.24
C THR A 292 -12.06 -1.39 -0.53
N TRP A 293 -12.08 -0.55 0.51
CA TRP A 293 -12.36 0.88 0.41
C TRP A 293 -11.26 1.66 -0.33
N SER A 294 -9.99 1.27 -0.25
CA SER A 294 -8.93 1.93 -1.02
C SER A 294 -9.00 1.61 -2.51
N ARG A 295 -9.54 0.44 -2.87
CA ARG A 295 -9.83 0.09 -4.27
C ARG A 295 -11.03 0.89 -4.78
N VAL A 296 -12.08 1.01 -3.98
CA VAL A 296 -13.27 1.82 -4.31
C VAL A 296 -12.93 3.30 -4.40
N SER A 297 -12.12 3.86 -3.49
CA SER A 297 -11.72 5.26 -3.55
C SER A 297 -10.81 5.56 -4.73
N ARG A 298 -9.96 4.60 -5.12
CA ARG A 298 -9.12 4.72 -6.31
C ARG A 298 -9.98 4.71 -7.58
N GLU A 299 -10.93 3.79 -7.67
CA GLU A 299 -11.92 3.74 -8.75
C GLU A 299 -12.78 5.01 -8.80
N LEU A 300 -13.18 5.56 -7.65
CA LEU A 300 -13.97 6.79 -7.57
C LEU A 300 -13.12 8.03 -7.93
N LYS A 301 -11.87 8.09 -7.49
CA LYS A 301 -10.91 9.14 -7.83
C LYS A 301 -10.58 9.11 -9.32
N GLU A 302 -10.39 7.92 -9.90
CA GLU A 302 -10.20 7.73 -11.35
C GLU A 302 -11.45 8.17 -12.11
N ARG A 303 -12.67 7.90 -11.61
CA ARG A 303 -13.93 8.39 -12.20
C ARG A 303 -14.13 9.90 -12.06
N PHE A 304 -13.61 10.52 -11.00
CA PHE A 304 -13.71 11.96 -10.76
C PHE A 304 -12.67 12.73 -11.59
N LEU A 305 -11.45 12.22 -11.67
CA LEU A 305 -10.39 12.74 -12.54
C LEU A 305 -10.71 12.55 -14.02
N SER A 306 -11.36 11.44 -14.39
CA SER A 306 -11.91 11.21 -15.74
C SER A 306 -13.02 12.21 -16.08
N ARG A 307 -13.70 12.80 -15.08
CA ARG A 307 -14.70 13.85 -15.28
C ARG A 307 -14.13 15.26 -15.34
N LEU A 308 -12.92 15.45 -14.82
CA LEU A 308 -12.21 16.73 -14.77
C LEU A 308 -11.21 16.91 -15.93
N GLY A 309 -11.11 15.95 -16.85
CA GLY A 309 -10.36 16.11 -18.11
C GLY A 309 -8.84 16.27 -17.96
N LEU A 310 -8.26 15.85 -16.82
CA LEU A 310 -6.84 16.04 -16.50
C LEU A 310 -6.01 14.74 -16.50
N GLY A 311 -6.57 13.66 -17.05
CA GLY A 311 -5.81 12.45 -17.37
C GLY A 311 -5.80 12.28 -18.88
N ASP A 312 -4.64 12.04 -19.46
CA ASP A 312 -4.42 11.72 -20.89
C ASP A 312 -5.02 10.33 -21.22
N ASP A 313 -6.32 10.20 -20.98
CA ASP A 313 -7.09 8.96 -20.78
C ASP A 313 -8.37 8.97 -21.65
N GLU A 314 -8.60 10.04 -22.44
CA GLU A 314 -9.75 10.12 -23.35
C GLU A 314 -9.73 8.99 -24.39
N ARG A 315 -8.54 8.61 -24.87
CA ARG A 315 -8.39 7.49 -25.83
C ARG A 315 -8.73 6.14 -25.19
N ASP A 316 -8.38 5.93 -23.93
CA ASP A 316 -8.64 4.67 -23.21
C ASP A 316 -10.07 4.60 -22.66
N ALA A 317 -10.66 5.71 -22.23
CA ALA A 317 -12.05 5.76 -21.82
C ALA A 317 -13.01 5.56 -23.01
N LEU A 318 -12.70 6.15 -24.17
CA LEU A 318 -13.45 5.92 -25.41
C LEU A 318 -13.28 4.48 -25.90
N ALA A 319 -12.08 3.90 -25.83
CA ALA A 319 -11.87 2.49 -26.16
C ALA A 319 -12.67 1.57 -25.23
N ARG A 320 -12.62 1.80 -23.90
CA ARG A 320 -13.38 1.03 -22.90
C ARG A 320 -14.89 1.14 -23.09
N THR A 321 -15.41 2.32 -23.44
CA THR A 321 -16.85 2.49 -23.68
C THR A 321 -17.32 1.80 -24.96
N ARG A 322 -16.52 1.88 -26.04
CA ARG A 322 -16.76 1.14 -27.28
C ARG A 322 -16.70 -0.38 -27.08
N ASP A 323 -15.74 -0.86 -26.28
CA ASP A 323 -15.62 -2.29 -25.95
C ASP A 323 -16.83 -2.81 -25.17
N ARG A 324 -17.31 -2.06 -24.15
CA ARG A 324 -18.54 -2.43 -23.44
C ARG A 324 -19.78 -2.38 -24.33
N ALA A 325 -19.80 -1.47 -25.31
CA ALA A 325 -20.88 -1.40 -26.28
C ALA A 325 -20.84 -2.60 -27.24
N ALA A 326 -19.66 -3.02 -27.70
CA ALA A 326 -19.48 -4.20 -28.55
C ALA A 326 -19.92 -5.49 -27.82
N ARG A 327 -19.49 -5.70 -26.57
CA ARG A 327 -19.96 -6.86 -25.76
C ARG A 327 -21.47 -6.87 -25.58
N ARG A 328 -22.07 -5.72 -25.28
CA ARG A 328 -23.53 -5.60 -25.16
C ARG A 328 -24.24 -5.91 -26.46
N ALA A 329 -23.70 -5.47 -27.60
CA ALA A 329 -24.24 -5.80 -28.91
C ALA A 329 -24.16 -7.32 -29.19
N ALA A 330 -23.05 -7.98 -28.87
CA ALA A 330 -22.91 -9.44 -29.01
C ALA A 330 -23.97 -10.21 -28.18
N HIS A 331 -24.15 -9.85 -26.91
CA HIS A 331 -25.18 -10.47 -26.07
C HIS A 331 -26.61 -10.19 -26.57
N LEU A 332 -26.90 -8.95 -26.99
CA LEU A 332 -28.21 -8.58 -27.54
C LEU A 332 -28.49 -9.25 -28.90
N ALA A 333 -27.45 -9.59 -29.67
CA ALA A 333 -27.58 -10.36 -30.89
C ALA A 333 -28.06 -11.80 -30.60
N ARG A 334 -27.59 -12.44 -29.52
CA ARG A 334 -28.08 -13.77 -29.06
C ARG A 334 -29.37 -13.73 -28.24
N ALA A 335 -29.74 -12.57 -27.70
CA ALA A 335 -30.90 -12.47 -26.81
C ALA A 335 -32.21 -12.95 -27.48
N SER A 336 -33.04 -13.63 -26.69
CA SER A 336 -34.33 -14.18 -27.14
C SER A 336 -35.23 -13.11 -27.75
N TRP A 337 -36.08 -13.52 -28.70
CA TRP A 337 -37.10 -12.67 -29.34
C TRP A 337 -38.00 -11.94 -28.32
N PHE A 338 -38.25 -12.55 -27.15
CA PHE A 338 -39.06 -11.95 -26.08
C PHE A 338 -38.39 -10.79 -25.32
N THR A 339 -37.14 -10.44 -25.65
CA THR A 339 -36.44 -9.34 -24.97
C THR A 339 -37.00 -7.98 -25.42
N PRO A 340 -37.58 -7.17 -24.52
CA PRO A 340 -38.18 -5.89 -24.89
C PRO A 340 -37.14 -4.93 -25.44
N PHE A 341 -37.50 -4.20 -26.50
CA PHE A 341 -36.66 -3.20 -27.16
C PHE A 341 -35.31 -3.74 -27.66
N ARG A 342 -35.21 -5.06 -27.95
CA ARG A 342 -33.96 -5.69 -28.42
C ARG A 342 -33.36 -4.97 -29.62
N LYS A 343 -34.18 -4.69 -30.66
CA LYS A 343 -33.71 -4.06 -31.90
C LYS A 343 -33.14 -2.66 -31.66
N THR A 344 -33.82 -1.81 -30.89
CA THR A 344 -33.36 -0.45 -30.60
C THR A 344 -32.16 -0.43 -29.66
N ARG A 345 -32.10 -1.34 -28.68
CA ARG A 345 -30.95 -1.49 -27.79
C ARG A 345 -29.72 -2.03 -28.52
N LEU A 346 -29.91 -2.96 -29.46
CA LEU A 346 -28.85 -3.49 -30.32
C LEU A 346 -28.32 -2.40 -31.26
N ASP A 347 -29.20 -1.69 -31.96
CA ASP A 347 -28.82 -0.57 -32.83
C ASP A 347 -28.04 0.51 -32.06
N ARG A 348 -28.52 0.91 -30.87
CA ARG A 348 -27.79 1.83 -29.99
C ARG A 348 -26.42 1.28 -29.57
N ALA A 349 -26.32 -0.01 -29.25
CA ALA A 349 -25.06 -0.64 -28.88
C ALA A 349 -24.08 -0.69 -30.07
N LEU A 350 -24.56 -1.00 -31.27
CA LEU A 350 -23.75 -1.01 -32.49
C LEU A 350 -23.23 0.38 -32.86
N ARG A 351 -24.08 1.41 -32.78
CA ARG A 351 -23.68 2.81 -33.02
C ARG A 351 -22.67 3.30 -31.97
N SER A 352 -22.91 3.00 -30.69
CA SER A 352 -21.97 3.41 -29.61
C SER A 352 -20.63 2.68 -29.64
N ALA A 353 -20.58 1.46 -30.21
CA ALA A 353 -19.34 0.73 -30.45
C ALA A 353 -18.60 1.18 -31.74
N ASN A 354 -19.24 1.99 -32.59
CA ASN A 354 -18.72 2.47 -33.88
C ASN A 354 -18.28 1.37 -34.87
N VAL A 355 -18.94 0.20 -34.81
CA VAL A 355 -18.53 -1.01 -35.55
C VAL A 355 -18.64 -0.86 -37.08
N ALA A 356 -19.48 0.05 -37.54
CA ALA A 356 -19.61 0.34 -38.96
C ALA A 356 -18.38 1.03 -39.55
N HIS A 357 -17.63 1.81 -38.75
CA HIS A 357 -16.54 2.67 -39.23
C HIS A 357 -15.16 2.27 -38.68
N ASP A 358 -15.10 1.29 -37.77
CA ASP A 358 -13.87 0.82 -37.13
C ASP A 358 -13.74 -0.71 -37.25
N GLU A 359 -12.80 -1.16 -38.08
CA GLU A 359 -12.57 -2.59 -38.37
C GLU A 359 -12.07 -3.36 -37.14
N ARG A 360 -11.30 -2.71 -36.25
CA ARG A 360 -10.83 -3.35 -35.01
C ARG A 360 -11.99 -3.64 -34.07
N MET A 361 -12.93 -2.69 -33.95
CA MET A 361 -14.14 -2.88 -33.15
C MET A 361 -15.08 -3.91 -33.76
N ARG A 362 -15.12 -4.03 -35.09
CA ARG A 362 -15.85 -5.09 -35.80
C ARG A 362 -15.28 -6.47 -35.52
N GLY A 363 -13.96 -6.63 -35.63
CA GLY A 363 -13.29 -7.88 -35.28
C GLY A 363 -13.56 -8.30 -33.83
N ARG A 364 -13.49 -7.34 -32.89
CA ARG A 364 -13.83 -7.59 -31.47
C ARG A 364 -15.28 -7.99 -31.26
N LEU A 365 -16.24 -7.30 -31.90
CA LEU A 365 -17.66 -7.67 -31.82
C LEU A 365 -17.88 -9.11 -32.29
N MET A 366 -17.28 -9.47 -33.43
CA MET A 366 -17.43 -10.81 -34.01
C MET A 366 -16.77 -11.89 -33.12
N ALA A 367 -15.60 -11.61 -32.54
CA ALA A 367 -14.96 -12.51 -31.59
C ALA A 367 -15.80 -12.72 -30.33
N GLU A 368 -16.37 -11.65 -29.76
CA GLU A 368 -17.26 -11.74 -28.59
C GLU A 368 -18.57 -12.46 -28.95
N LEU A 369 -19.11 -12.25 -30.15
CA LEU A 369 -20.29 -12.97 -30.63
C LEU A 369 -20.00 -14.47 -30.79
N ALA A 370 -18.87 -14.84 -31.39
CA ALA A 370 -18.43 -16.22 -31.51
C ALA A 370 -18.27 -16.87 -30.13
N ALA A 371 -17.60 -16.21 -29.19
CA ALA A 371 -17.43 -16.70 -27.83
C ALA A 371 -18.79 -16.94 -27.13
N VAL A 372 -19.76 -16.02 -27.32
CA VAL A 372 -21.10 -16.14 -26.72
C VAL A 372 -21.95 -17.20 -27.44
N GLN A 373 -21.77 -17.43 -28.74
CA GLN A 373 -22.45 -18.48 -29.49
C GLN A 373 -21.93 -19.87 -29.10
N HIS A 374 -20.62 -20.05 -29.00
CA HIS A 374 -19.98 -21.33 -28.67
C HIS A 374 -19.77 -21.54 -27.15
N ALA A 375 -20.42 -20.73 -26.31
CA ALA A 375 -20.28 -20.83 -24.85
C ALA A 375 -20.72 -22.21 -24.30
N ASP A 376 -21.70 -22.86 -24.94
CA ASP A 376 -22.15 -24.19 -24.52
C ASP A 376 -21.14 -25.30 -24.89
N GLU A 377 -20.29 -25.08 -25.90
CA GLU A 377 -19.20 -25.99 -26.25
C GLU A 377 -18.10 -25.97 -25.20
N LEU A 378 -17.79 -24.79 -24.63
CA LEU A 378 -16.85 -24.67 -23.50
C LEU A 378 -17.27 -25.52 -22.30
N ARG A 379 -18.58 -25.68 -22.06
CA ARG A 379 -19.09 -26.54 -20.97
C ARG A 379 -18.90 -28.02 -21.25
N ARG A 380 -18.78 -28.41 -22.53
CA ARG A 380 -18.61 -29.80 -22.97
C ARG A 380 -17.16 -30.19 -23.18
N LEU A 381 -16.24 -29.23 -23.13
CA LEU A 381 -14.81 -29.52 -23.14
C LEU A 381 -14.45 -30.29 -21.87
N ASP A 382 -14.00 -31.52 -22.05
CA ASP A 382 -13.45 -32.33 -20.98
C ASP A 382 -12.06 -31.80 -20.64
N LEU A 383 -12.04 -30.83 -19.71
CA LEU A 383 -10.81 -30.26 -19.19
C LEU A 383 -10.30 -31.17 -18.08
N ALA A 384 -9.07 -31.68 -18.24
CA ALA A 384 -8.40 -32.43 -17.19
C ALA A 384 -8.39 -31.61 -15.89
N SER A 385 -8.89 -32.22 -14.80
CA SER A 385 -8.95 -31.55 -13.51
C SER A 385 -7.53 -31.20 -13.06
N PRO A 386 -7.23 -29.92 -12.73
CA PRO A 386 -5.91 -29.54 -12.23
C PRO A 386 -5.58 -30.17 -10.86
N TRP A 387 -6.53 -30.86 -10.25
CA TRP A 387 -6.39 -31.50 -8.95
C TRP A 387 -6.30 -33.03 -9.03
N SER A 388 -6.53 -33.65 -10.20
CA SER A 388 -6.50 -35.13 -10.32
C SER A 388 -5.11 -35.71 -10.02
N ASP A 389 -4.05 -35.01 -10.39
CA ASP A 389 -2.67 -35.41 -10.09
C ASP A 389 -2.30 -35.22 -8.62
N SER A 390 -2.87 -34.20 -7.97
CA SER A 390 -2.63 -33.93 -6.55
C SER A 390 -3.30 -34.97 -5.63
N LEU A 391 -4.51 -35.41 -6.00
CA LEU A 391 -5.32 -36.34 -5.21
C LEU A 391 -4.83 -37.79 -5.36
N SER A 392 -4.41 -38.15 -6.57
CA SER A 392 -3.78 -39.46 -6.83
C SER A 392 -2.41 -39.59 -6.15
N ASN A 393 -1.62 -38.50 -6.05
CA ASN A 393 -0.41 -38.49 -5.24
C ASN A 393 -0.73 -38.57 -3.73
N ALA A 394 -1.70 -37.80 -3.22
CA ALA A 394 -2.09 -37.86 -1.81
C ALA A 394 -2.57 -39.25 -1.37
N LEU A 395 -3.32 -39.96 -2.23
CA LEU A 395 -3.78 -41.32 -1.94
C LEU A 395 -2.67 -42.37 -1.98
N LYS A 396 -1.61 -42.18 -2.78
CA LYS A 396 -0.42 -43.06 -2.74
C LYS A 396 0.29 -43.01 -1.39
N TYR A 397 0.34 -41.84 -0.76
CA TYR A 397 0.98 -41.66 0.54
C TYR A 397 0.15 -42.19 1.73
N LEU A 398 -1.17 -42.32 1.59
CA LEU A 398 -2.04 -42.89 2.63
C LEU A 398 -2.10 -44.42 2.63
N LYS A 399 -1.55 -45.07 1.61
CA LYS A 399 -1.59 -46.54 1.44
C LYS A 399 -0.26 -47.23 1.76
N ARG A 400 0.76 -46.47 2.14
CA ARG A 400 1.96 -46.93 2.85
C ARG A 400 1.78 -46.63 4.32
#